data_AF-A0A2S2C570-F1
#
_entry.id   AF-A0A2S2C570-F1
#
_cell.length_a   1.000
_cell.length_b   1.000
_cell.length_c   1.000
_cell.angle_alpha   90.00
_cell.angle_beta   90.00
_cell.angle_gamma   90.00
#
_symmetry.space_group_name_H-M   'P 1'
#
loop_
_entity.id
_entity.type
_entity.pdbx_description
1 polymer ?
#
loop_
_entity_poly.entity_id
_entity_poly.type
_entity_poly.pdbx_seq_one_letter_code
_entity_poly.pdbx_strand_id
1 'polypeptide(L)'
;MTDFCTETELEQLGYVRHRLTELFGEPDTAGNEERWPYETVHAVECDVLAPAARVVFTAFEPDLDTRAGMTPADLRFGWPQMEQMLARATLREDQARSGRTVSSVAGDEETAAP
;
A
#
# COMPACT_ATOMS: atom_id res chain seq x y z
N MET A 1 18.36 4.42 5.42
CA MET A 1 17.42 4.92 6.46
C MET A 1 16.21 4.02 6.37
N THR A 2 15.80 3.40 7.47
CA THR A 2 14.54 2.65 7.48
C THR A 2 13.43 3.67 7.60
N ASP A 3 12.61 3.80 6.57
CA ASP A 3 11.43 4.66 6.61
C ASP A 3 10.31 3.94 7.38
N PHE A 4 9.49 4.71 8.08
CA PHE A 4 8.42 4.20 8.93
C PHE A 4 7.10 4.89 8.58
N CYS A 5 5.99 4.19 8.79
CA CYS A 5 4.65 4.75 8.79
C CYS A 5 4.14 4.84 10.21
N THR A 6 3.68 6.01 10.64
CA THR A 6 3.09 6.19 11.96
C THR A 6 1.63 5.75 11.97
N GLU A 7 1.11 5.44 13.15
CA GLU A 7 -0.31 5.15 13.36
C GLU A 7 -1.21 6.23 12.73
N THR A 8 -0.90 7.50 12.98
CA THR A 8 -1.65 8.65 12.46
C THR A 8 -1.63 8.72 10.93
N GLU A 9 -0.51 8.38 10.30
CA GLU A 9 -0.40 8.32 8.84
C GLU A 9 -1.25 7.18 8.27
N LEU A 10 -1.24 6.01 8.92
CA LEU A 10 -2.05 4.86 8.49
C LEU A 10 -3.56 5.13 8.64
N GLU A 11 -3.98 5.81 9.70
CA GLU A 11 -5.37 6.26 9.85
C GLU A 11 -5.79 7.21 8.70
N GLN A 12 -4.93 8.16 8.33
CA GLN A 12 -5.18 9.07 7.20
C GLN A 12 -5.27 8.34 5.86
N LEU A 13 -4.58 7.20 5.72
CA LEU A 13 -4.65 6.33 4.54
C LEU A 13 -5.91 5.46 4.50
N GLY A 14 -6.76 5.53 5.55
CA GLY A 14 -8.04 4.82 5.65
C GLY A 14 -7.98 3.53 6.48
N TYR A 15 -6.86 3.25 7.16
CA TYR A 15 -6.75 2.09 8.03
C TYR A 15 -7.40 2.34 9.39
N VAL A 16 -7.90 1.26 9.99
CA VAL A 16 -8.55 1.32 11.29
C VAL A 16 -7.52 1.04 12.38
N ARG A 17 -7.33 2.01 13.30
CA ARG A 17 -6.36 1.97 14.42
C ARG A 17 -6.23 0.60 15.10
N HIS A 18 -7.34 0.06 15.59
CA HIS A 18 -7.34 -1.19 16.35
C HIS A 18 -7.07 -2.46 15.50
N ARG A 19 -6.93 -2.32 14.18
CA ARG A 19 -6.58 -3.41 13.24
C ARG A 19 -5.14 -3.33 12.76
N LEU A 20 -4.42 -2.25 13.05
CA LEU A 20 -3.05 -2.05 12.53
C LEU A 20 -2.11 -3.18 12.96
N THR A 21 -2.17 -3.61 14.22
CA THR A 21 -1.38 -4.76 14.70
C THR A 21 -1.74 -6.06 14.01
N GLU A 22 -3.03 -6.30 13.72
CA GLU A 22 -3.46 -7.50 12.99
C GLU A 22 -3.00 -7.48 11.53
N LEU A 23 -2.95 -6.29 10.91
CA LEU A 23 -2.60 -6.13 9.49
C LEU A 23 -1.08 -6.11 9.26
N PHE A 24 -0.34 -5.40 10.11
CA PHE A 24 1.07 -5.07 9.90
C PHE A 24 2.01 -5.69 10.96
N GLY A 25 1.47 -6.41 11.93
CA GLY A 25 2.23 -6.98 13.04
C GLY A 25 2.47 -5.98 14.18
N GLU A 26 3.29 -6.38 15.16
CA GLU A 26 3.61 -5.53 16.31
C GLU A 26 4.34 -4.23 15.89
N PRO A 27 3.91 -3.05 16.36
CA PRO A 27 4.59 -1.81 16.07
C PRO A 27 5.93 -1.70 16.79
N ASP A 28 6.86 -0.98 16.18
CA ASP A 28 7.99 -0.42 16.91
C ASP A 28 7.49 0.77 17.73
N THR A 29 7.62 0.72 19.05
CA THR A 29 7.29 1.85 19.91
C THR A 29 8.51 2.76 20.05
N ALA A 30 8.44 3.97 19.52
CA ALA A 30 9.48 4.98 19.71
C ALA A 30 8.92 6.20 20.45
N GLY A 31 9.18 6.26 21.75
CA GLY A 31 8.54 7.25 22.61
C GLY A 31 7.08 6.89 22.87
N ASN A 32 6.15 7.73 22.40
CA ASN A 32 4.70 7.58 22.61
C ASN A 32 3.93 7.46 21.28
N GLU A 33 4.62 7.14 20.18
CA GLU A 33 4.05 6.94 18.86
C GLU A 33 4.36 5.53 18.38
N GLU A 34 3.32 4.81 17.96
CA GLU A 34 3.42 3.51 17.32
C GLU A 34 3.76 3.71 15.83
N ARG A 35 4.74 2.95 15.35
CA ARG A 35 5.19 3.03 13.96
C ARG A 35 5.51 1.65 13.41
N TRP A 36 5.24 1.47 12.12
CA TRP A 36 5.53 0.24 11.39
C TRP A 36 6.60 0.50 10.33
N PRO A 37 7.50 -0.46 10.07
CA PRO A 37 8.43 -0.36 8.96
C PRO A 37 7.67 -0.15 7.65
N TYR A 38 8.09 0.83 6.85
CA TYR A 38 7.47 1.13 5.56
C TYR A 38 7.43 -0.10 4.65
N GLU A 39 8.49 -0.90 4.64
CA GLU A 39 8.57 -2.13 3.84
C GLU A 39 7.48 -3.15 4.21
N THR A 40 7.18 -3.29 5.50
CA THR A 40 6.10 -4.18 5.97
C THR A 40 4.75 -3.70 5.48
N VAL A 41 4.45 -2.40 5.68
CA VAL A 41 3.19 -1.80 5.21
C VAL A 41 3.06 -1.94 3.70
N HIS A 42 4.13 -1.66 2.97
CA HIS A 42 4.20 -1.78 1.53
C HIS A 42 3.91 -3.21 1.05
N ALA A 43 4.58 -4.21 1.64
CA ALA A 43 4.40 -5.62 1.28
C ALA A 43 2.97 -6.08 1.56
N VAL A 44 2.41 -5.74 2.73
CA VAL A 44 1.01 -6.08 3.06
C VAL A 44 0.03 -5.41 2.08
N GLU A 45 0.24 -4.13 1.76
CA GLU A 45 -0.60 -3.42 0.78
C GLU A 45 -0.55 -4.08 -0.61
N CYS A 46 0.64 -4.36 -1.14
CA CYS A 46 0.81 -4.80 -2.52
C CYS A 46 0.59 -6.31 -2.70
N ASP A 47 1.01 -7.12 -1.73
CA ASP A 47 1.04 -8.58 -1.88
C ASP A 47 -0.21 -9.25 -1.28
N VAL A 48 -0.90 -8.58 -0.35
CA VAL A 48 -2.07 -9.15 0.34
C VAL A 48 -3.34 -8.35 0.04
N LEU A 49 -3.36 -7.06 0.41
CA LEU A 49 -4.58 -6.27 0.37
C LEU A 49 -5.02 -5.94 -1.06
N ALA A 50 -4.10 -5.51 -1.93
CA ALA A 50 -4.44 -5.17 -3.32
C ALA A 50 -4.96 -6.38 -4.12
N PRO A 51 -4.35 -7.58 -4.07
CA PRO A 51 -4.90 -8.76 -4.72
C PRO A 51 -6.29 -9.14 -4.18
N ALA A 52 -6.48 -9.12 -2.86
CA ALA A 52 -7.78 -9.40 -2.25
C ALA A 52 -8.85 -8.38 -2.70
N ALA A 53 -8.50 -7.09 -2.70
CA ALA A 53 -9.39 -6.04 -3.15
C ALA A 53 -9.74 -6.16 -4.64
N ARG A 54 -8.78 -6.52 -5.52
CA ARG A 54 -9.05 -6.78 -6.94
C ARG A 54 -10.08 -7.90 -7.15
N VAL A 55 -10.00 -8.98 -6.35
CA VAL A 55 -10.98 -10.08 -6.38
C VAL A 55 -12.37 -9.59 -5.94
N VAL A 56 -12.43 -8.85 -4.83
CA VAL A 56 -13.70 -8.28 -4.32
C VAL A 56 -14.30 -7.29 -5.33
N PHE A 57 -13.47 -6.44 -5.94
CA PHE A 57 -13.88 -5.49 -6.99
C PHE A 57 -14.53 -6.20 -8.16
N THR A 58 -13.89 -7.25 -8.66
CA THR A 58 -14.39 -8.01 -9.81
C THR A 58 -15.70 -8.74 -9.48
N ALA A 59 -15.87 -9.18 -8.24
CA ALA A 59 -17.03 -9.99 -7.83
C ALA A 59 -18.23 -9.16 -7.36
N PHE A 60 -18.02 -7.96 -6.81
CA PHE A 60 -19.05 -7.22 -6.07
C PHE A 60 -19.02 -5.71 -6.36
N GLU A 61 -18.75 -5.30 -7.60
CA GLU A 61 -18.79 -3.89 -7.99
C GLU A 61 -20.17 -3.27 -7.71
N PRO A 62 -20.32 -2.38 -6.70
CA PRO A 62 -21.58 -1.74 -6.40
C PRO A 62 -21.87 -0.65 -7.42
N ASP A 63 -23.14 -0.31 -7.61
CA ASP A 63 -23.52 0.86 -8.39
C ASP A 63 -23.03 2.17 -7.73
N LEU A 64 -22.99 3.25 -8.51
CA LEU A 64 -22.44 4.53 -8.07
C LEU A 64 -23.17 5.14 -6.87
N ASP A 65 -24.48 4.94 -6.74
CA ASP A 65 -25.27 5.47 -5.63
C ASP A 65 -24.96 4.69 -4.34
N THR A 66 -24.82 3.37 -4.44
CA THR A 66 -24.34 2.52 -3.34
C THR A 66 -22.92 2.90 -2.92
N ARG A 67 -22.00 3.16 -3.86
CA ARG A 67 -20.63 3.63 -3.55
C ARG A 67 -20.64 4.97 -2.81
N ALA A 68 -21.42 5.94 -3.28
CA ALA A 68 -21.52 7.24 -2.64
C ALA A 68 -22.08 7.13 -1.21
N GLY A 69 -23.03 6.21 -0.99
CA GLY A 69 -23.61 5.89 0.32
C GLY A 69 -22.72 5.09 1.27
N MET A 70 -21.57 4.55 0.82
CA MET A 70 -20.59 3.88 1.69
C MET A 70 -19.59 4.85 2.34
N THR A 71 -19.57 6.12 1.92
CA THR A 71 -18.73 7.19 2.46
C THR A 71 -19.22 7.83 3.78
N PRO A 72 -20.54 7.88 4.11
CA PRO A 72 -21.03 8.54 5.33
C PRO A 72 -21.35 7.59 6.50
N ALA A 73 -21.41 6.27 6.28
CA ALA A 73 -21.51 5.32 7.37
C ALA A 73 -20.09 4.99 7.86
N ASP A 74 -19.90 4.74 9.14
CA ASP A 74 -18.69 4.23 9.81
C ASP A 74 -18.19 2.87 9.27
N LEU A 75 -18.32 2.60 7.97
CA LEU A 75 -17.85 1.42 7.28
C LEU A 75 -16.34 1.54 7.05
N ARG A 76 -15.64 1.21 8.14
CA ARG A 76 -14.29 0.66 8.40
C ARG A 76 -13.37 0.21 7.24
N PHE A 77 -13.85 0.08 6.01
CA PHE A 77 -13.08 -0.08 4.77
C PHE A 77 -14.05 0.07 3.58
N GLY A 78 -14.52 1.30 3.34
CA GLY A 78 -15.49 1.58 2.28
C GLY A 78 -14.90 1.43 0.88
N TRP A 79 -15.78 1.34 -0.12
CA TRP A 79 -15.38 1.25 -1.53
C TRP A 79 -14.39 2.35 -1.95
N PRO A 80 -14.57 3.63 -1.56
CA PRO A 80 -13.59 4.68 -1.89
C PRO A 80 -12.20 4.46 -1.29
N GLN A 81 -12.13 3.94 -0.07
CA GLN A 81 -10.85 3.64 0.60
C GLN A 81 -10.13 2.48 -0.11
N MET A 82 -10.88 1.46 -0.55
CA MET A 82 -10.33 0.39 -1.38
C MET A 82 -9.83 0.90 -2.72
N GLU A 83 -10.55 1.82 -3.40
CA GLU A 83 -10.08 2.44 -4.66
C GLU A 83 -8.78 3.22 -4.45
N GLN A 84 -8.69 4.01 -3.38
CA GLN A 84 -7.47 4.75 -3.04
C GLN A 84 -6.30 3.81 -2.73
N MET A 85 -6.52 2.74 -1.96
CA MET A 85 -5.51 1.74 -1.68
C MET A 85 -5.04 1.06 -2.97
N LEU A 86 -5.95 0.67 -3.86
CA LEU A 86 -5.61 0.07 -5.16
C LEU A 86 -4.84 1.03 -6.06
N ALA A 87 -5.18 2.33 -6.06
CA ALA A 87 -4.44 3.36 -6.77
C ALA A 87 -3.01 3.50 -6.24
N ARG A 88 -2.84 3.53 -4.90
CA ARG A 88 -1.50 3.53 -4.28
C ARG A 88 -0.69 2.29 -4.64
N ALA A 89 -1.28 1.11 -4.53
CA ALA A 89 -0.62 -0.14 -4.89
C ALA A 89 -0.18 -0.16 -6.36
N THR A 90 -1.06 0.25 -7.28
CA THR A 90 -0.77 0.31 -8.73
C THR A 90 0.36 1.29 -9.04
N LEU A 91 0.33 2.48 -8.44
CA LEU A 91 1.39 3.47 -8.61
C LEU A 91 2.76 2.94 -8.15
N ARG A 92 2.79 2.19 -7.04
CA ARG A 92 4.02 1.59 -6.52
C ARG A 92 4.50 0.40 -7.37
N GLU A 93 3.59 -0.43 -7.87
CA GLU A 93 3.91 -1.50 -8.84
C GLU A 93 4.57 -0.91 -10.11
N ASP A 94 4.04 0.21 -10.61
CA ASP A 94 4.58 0.89 -11.79
C ASP A 94 5.94 1.56 -11.52
N GLN A 95 6.13 2.14 -10.33
CA GLN A 95 7.43 2.66 -9.91
C GLN A 95 8.48 1.54 -9.79
N ALA A 96 8.12 0.39 -9.20
CA ALA A 96 9.01 -0.77 -9.09
C ALA A 96 9.35 -1.35 -10.47
N ARG A 97 8.39 -1.37 -11.40
CA ARG A 97 8.62 -1.78 -12.81
C ARG A 97 9.53 -0.81 -13.54
N SER A 98 9.31 0.49 -13.38
CA SER A 98 10.10 1.55 -14.03
C SER A 98 11.52 1.67 -13.49
N GLY A 99 11.71 1.46 -12.18
CA GLY A 99 13.02 1.37 -11.53
C GLY A 99 13.82 0.13 -11.96
N ARG A 100 13.13 -0.96 -12.36
CA ARG A 100 13.77 -2.15 -12.95
C ARG A 100 14.28 -1.89 -14.37
N THR A 101 13.64 -0.98 -15.12
CA THR A 101 14.04 -0.63 -16.50
C THR A 101 15.35 0.14 -16.56
N VAL A 102 15.68 0.96 -15.55
CA VAL A 102 16.96 1.72 -15.52
C VAL A 102 18.18 0.90 -15.08
N SER A 103 17.98 -0.29 -14.49
CA SER A 103 19.10 -1.14 -14.06
C SER A 103 19.61 -2.11 -15.14
N SER A 104 18.87 -2.28 -16.25
CA SER A 104 19.22 -3.25 -17.30
C SER A 104 20.04 -2.68 -18.48
N VAL A 105 20.45 -1.40 -18.42
CA VAL A 105 21.22 -0.71 -19.50
C VAL A 105 22.64 -0.31 -19.03
N ALA A 106 23.23 -1.07 -18.11
CA ALA A 106 24.64 -0.90 -17.75
C ALA A 106 25.38 -2.24 -17.88
N GLY A 107 25.42 -2.74 -19.10
CA GLY A 107 26.21 -3.91 -19.47
C GLY A 107 26.48 -3.83 -20.96
N ASP A 108 27.54 -3.13 -21.33
CA ASP A 108 28.38 -3.34 -22.51
C ASP A 108 29.19 -2.06 -22.77
N GLU A 109 30.35 -1.94 -22.13
CA GLU A 109 31.49 -1.30 -22.80
C GLU A 109 32.79 -1.95 -22.32
N GLU A 110 33.13 -3.02 -23.04
CA GLU A 110 34.49 -3.42 -23.38
C GLU A 110 35.45 -2.23 -23.42
N THR A 111 36.57 -2.28 -22.69
CA THR A 111 37.86 -1.78 -23.19
C THR A 111 39.01 -2.41 -22.40
N ALA A 112 39.84 -3.11 -23.16
CA ALA A 112 41.07 -3.75 -22.76
C ALA A 112 42.12 -2.75 -22.24
N ALA A 113 42.89 -3.22 -21.26
CA ALA A 113 44.11 -2.60 -20.77
C ALA A 113 45.22 -2.56 -21.84
N PRO A 114 46.20 -1.68 -21.65
CA PRO A 114 47.61 -2.09 -21.71
C PRO A 114 48.31 -2.02 -20.35
#